data_AF-A0A645B1P3-F1
#
_entry.id   AF-A0A645B1P3-F1
#
_cell.length_a   1.000
_cell.length_b   1.000
_cell.length_c   1.000
_cell.angle_alpha   90.00
_cell.angle_beta   90.00
_cell.angle_gamma   90.00
#
_symmetry.space_group_name_H-M   'P 1'
#
loop_
_entity.id
_entity.type
_entity.pdbx_description
1 polymer ?
#
loop_
_entity_poly.entity_id
_entity_poly.type
_entity_poly.pdbx_seq_one_letter_code
_entity_poly.pdbx_strand_id
1 'polypeptide(L)'
;MDPAKLYVEYYAKLHADRAMKLWPFYLKKSERPDFISKHGELGMEVTRAAIEEWAQQEADMNRQFGDEMPGEAVEQSILSDCDCDDAIANGAEDDEGEGLFELPRDVKEMHIGRIIERIEDKTQVLKEYRLCRENWLYIFSETTGLERTDLLRVQAFFDTQEGTLLFDKVLVKVGCQLYVFVRGEELSEITLRSRTLLSMHRRARWLSLRDSNKKT
;
A
#
# COMPACT_ATOMS: atom_id res chain seq x y z
N MET A 1 -14.16 12.26 -7.78
CA MET A 1 -13.15 11.67 -6.89
C MET A 1 -12.23 10.88 -7.79
N ASP A 2 -10.92 11.07 -7.67
CA ASP A 2 -9.95 10.42 -8.56
C ASP A 2 -10.08 8.88 -8.48
N PRO A 3 -10.34 8.18 -9.60
CA PRO A 3 -10.43 6.72 -9.64
C PRO A 3 -9.16 6.01 -9.15
N ALA A 4 -7.98 6.61 -9.36
CA ALA A 4 -6.71 6.06 -8.89
C ALA A 4 -6.63 6.08 -7.35
N LYS A 5 -7.04 7.20 -6.73
CA LYS A 5 -7.14 7.29 -5.27
C LYS A 5 -8.11 6.25 -4.70
N LEU A 6 -9.31 6.16 -5.27
CA LEU A 6 -10.34 5.19 -4.83
C LEU A 6 -9.85 3.75 -4.96
N TYR A 7 -9.10 3.45 -6.01
CA TYR A 7 -8.50 2.13 -6.19
C TYR A 7 -7.55 1.78 -5.04
N VAL A 8 -6.60 2.67 -4.70
CA VAL A 8 -5.62 2.43 -3.62
C VAL A 8 -6.32 2.25 -2.28
N GLU A 9 -7.32 3.08 -1.99
CA GLU A 9 -8.16 2.96 -0.80
C GLU A 9 -8.88 1.61 -0.72
N TYR A 10 -9.54 1.18 -1.81
CA TYR A 10 -10.24 -0.10 -1.81
C TYR A 10 -9.29 -1.29 -1.75
N TYR A 11 -8.13 -1.20 -2.39
CA TYR A 11 -7.10 -2.21 -2.28
C TYR A 11 -6.59 -2.33 -0.84
N ALA A 12 -6.23 -1.22 -0.20
CA ALA A 12 -5.78 -1.18 1.19
C ALA A 12 -6.82 -1.82 2.13
N LYS A 13 -8.11 -1.48 1.96
CA LYS A 13 -9.21 -2.09 2.71
C LYS A 13 -9.24 -3.61 2.54
N LEU A 14 -9.25 -4.11 1.30
CA LEU A 14 -9.28 -5.56 1.06
C LEU A 14 -8.04 -6.26 1.61
N HIS A 15 -6.89 -5.61 1.50
CA HIS A 15 -5.61 -6.11 2.01
C HIS A 15 -5.63 -6.23 3.53
N ALA A 16 -6.00 -5.16 4.23
CA ALA A 16 -6.09 -5.13 5.68
C ALA A 16 -7.17 -6.09 6.20
N ASP A 17 -8.35 -6.12 5.56
CA ASP A 17 -9.43 -7.06 5.91
C ASP A 17 -8.91 -8.52 5.87
N ARG A 18 -8.14 -8.86 4.82
CA ARG A 18 -7.61 -10.21 4.62
C ARG A 18 -6.45 -10.54 5.57
N ALA A 19 -5.45 -9.67 5.64
CA ALA A 19 -4.22 -9.90 6.40
C ALA A 19 -4.48 -9.88 7.92
N MET A 20 -5.26 -8.90 8.38
CA MET A 20 -5.57 -8.74 9.81
C MET A 20 -6.80 -9.54 10.24
N LYS A 21 -7.37 -10.36 9.34
CA LYS A 21 -8.58 -11.16 9.56
C LYS A 21 -9.74 -10.33 10.11
N LEU A 22 -9.87 -9.08 9.65
CA LEU A 22 -11.05 -8.27 9.94
C LEU A 22 -12.22 -8.93 9.23
N TRP A 23 -13.29 -9.21 9.95
CA TRP A 23 -14.47 -9.83 9.35
C TRP A 23 -14.92 -9.02 8.12
N PRO A 24 -15.31 -9.67 7.01
CA PRO A 24 -15.76 -8.95 5.83
C PRO A 24 -16.91 -8.02 6.23
N PHE A 25 -16.88 -6.78 5.73
CA PHE A 25 -17.83 -5.67 6.01
C PHE A 25 -17.58 -4.84 7.27
N TYR A 26 -16.42 -4.97 7.91
CA TYR A 26 -16.10 -4.14 9.06
C TYR A 26 -16.01 -2.65 8.72
N LEU A 27 -15.31 -2.33 7.63
CA LEU A 27 -14.99 -0.95 7.24
C LEU A 27 -15.89 -0.40 6.12
N LYS A 28 -16.37 0.83 6.29
CA LYS A 28 -17.15 1.60 5.31
C LYS A 28 -16.38 2.87 4.92
N LYS A 29 -16.54 3.30 3.67
CA LYS A 29 -15.91 4.54 3.19
C LYS A 29 -16.39 5.73 4.03
N SER A 30 -15.44 6.59 4.40
CA SER A 30 -15.63 7.78 5.22
C SER A 30 -14.78 8.91 4.63
N GLU A 31 -15.00 10.14 5.11
CA GLU A 31 -14.22 11.30 4.67
C GLU A 31 -12.85 11.36 5.36
N ARG A 32 -12.82 11.30 6.70
CA ARG A 32 -11.59 11.28 7.51
C ARG A 32 -11.81 10.51 8.82
N PRO A 33 -11.18 9.34 9.03
CA PRO A 33 -10.27 8.66 8.11
C PRO A 33 -11.00 8.08 6.88
N ASP A 34 -10.23 7.64 5.88
CA ASP A 34 -10.73 7.07 4.62
C ASP A 34 -11.75 5.92 4.79
N PHE A 35 -11.59 5.11 5.83
CA PHE A 35 -12.53 4.07 6.20
C PHE A 35 -12.81 4.05 7.70
N ILE A 36 -14.04 3.74 8.08
CA ILE A 36 -14.44 3.61 9.48
C ILE A 36 -15.35 2.41 9.69
N SER A 37 -15.23 1.77 10.85
CA SER A 37 -16.17 0.74 11.27
C SER A 37 -17.52 1.33 11.71
N LYS A 38 -18.56 0.49 11.73
CA LYS A 38 -19.93 0.96 12.00
C LYS A 38 -20.08 1.65 13.35
N HIS A 39 -19.37 1.19 14.39
CA HIS A 39 -19.49 1.74 15.75
C HIS A 39 -18.23 2.50 16.19
N GLY A 40 -17.34 2.87 15.27
CA GLY A 40 -16.14 3.66 15.57
C GLY A 40 -15.06 2.89 16.33
N GLU A 41 -15.09 1.56 16.26
CA GLU A 41 -14.04 0.71 16.80
C GLU A 41 -12.71 0.86 16.05
N LEU A 42 -12.76 1.04 14.72
CA LEU A 42 -11.58 1.18 13.87
C LEU A 42 -11.79 2.28 12.84
N GLY A 43 -10.83 3.19 12.77
CA GLY A 43 -10.63 4.12 11.67
C GLY A 43 -9.35 3.77 10.93
N MET A 44 -9.38 3.70 9.60
CA MET A 44 -8.20 3.42 8.78
C MET A 44 -8.02 4.49 7.71
N GLU A 45 -6.91 5.20 7.80
CA GLU A 45 -6.47 6.18 6.80
C GLU A 45 -5.55 5.50 5.79
N VAL A 46 -5.64 5.88 4.51
CA VAL A 46 -4.83 5.29 3.44
C VAL A 46 -3.97 6.37 2.77
N THR A 47 -2.69 6.09 2.58
CA THR A 47 -1.78 6.99 1.86
C THR A 47 -0.79 6.21 1.00
N ARG A 48 -0.20 6.91 0.02
CA ARG A 48 0.89 6.39 -0.82
C ARG A 48 2.20 7.03 -0.37
N ALA A 49 3.26 6.23 -0.29
CA ALA A 49 4.62 6.73 -0.16
C ALA A 49 5.23 6.98 -1.55
N ALA A 50 4.59 7.85 -2.32
CA ALA A 50 5.00 8.18 -3.69
C ALA A 50 6.13 9.22 -3.71
N ILE A 51 7.15 9.02 -4.53
CA ILE A 51 8.24 9.98 -4.74
C ILE A 51 7.85 10.90 -5.91
N GLU A 52 7.83 12.21 -5.69
CA GLU A 52 7.26 13.17 -6.65
C GLU A 52 7.94 13.17 -8.02
N GLU A 53 9.26 13.00 -8.08
CA GLU A 53 10.01 12.92 -9.35
C GLU A 53 9.56 11.71 -10.19
N TRP A 54 9.17 10.61 -9.55
CA TRP A 54 8.68 9.41 -10.23
C TRP A 54 7.19 9.50 -10.51
N ALA A 55 6.40 10.12 -9.64
CA ALA A 55 5.00 10.41 -9.92
C ALA A 55 4.85 11.39 -11.11
N GLN A 56 5.79 12.32 -11.27
CA GLN A 56 5.85 13.25 -12.39
C GLN A 56 6.30 12.54 -13.67
N GLN A 57 7.30 11.64 -13.61
CA GLN A 57 7.67 10.80 -14.76
C GLN A 57 6.55 9.84 -15.17
N GLU A 58 5.84 9.24 -14.22
CA GLU A 58 4.67 8.39 -14.47
C GLU A 58 3.51 9.23 -15.06
N ALA A 59 3.27 10.43 -14.54
CA ALA A 59 2.28 11.36 -15.08
C ALA A 59 2.64 11.87 -16.48
N ASP A 60 3.92 12.17 -16.76
CA ASP A 60 4.40 12.65 -18.05
C ASP A 60 4.42 11.52 -19.09
N MET A 61 4.76 10.29 -18.68
CA MET A 61 4.61 9.08 -19.49
C MET A 61 3.13 8.80 -19.78
N ASN A 62 2.25 8.89 -18.78
CA ASN A 62 0.80 8.81 -18.96
C ASN A 62 0.24 9.94 -19.83
N ARG A 63 0.92 11.07 -19.98
CA ARG A 63 0.50 12.18 -20.85
C ARG A 63 0.99 12.03 -22.28
N GLN A 64 2.14 11.39 -22.49
CA GLN A 64 2.70 11.09 -23.81
C GLN A 64 2.09 9.84 -24.46
N PHE A 65 1.68 8.85 -23.66
CA PHE A 65 1.14 7.56 -24.14
C PHE A 65 -0.35 7.35 -23.76
N GLY A 66 -1.01 8.43 -23.33
CA GLY A 66 -2.24 8.46 -22.52
C GLY A 66 -3.58 8.11 -23.14
N ASP A 67 -3.63 7.49 -24.32
CA ASP A 67 -4.88 6.92 -24.86
C ASP A 67 -4.89 5.38 -24.85
N GLU A 68 -3.78 4.72 -24.51
CA GLU A 68 -3.68 3.25 -24.48
C GLU A 68 -2.89 2.68 -23.29
N MET A 69 -2.87 3.35 -22.13
CA MET A 69 -2.49 2.69 -20.89
C MET A 69 -3.67 2.60 -19.91
N PRO A 70 -4.46 1.50 -19.98
CA PRO A 70 -5.49 1.19 -18.99
C PRO A 70 -4.83 0.93 -17.63
N GLY A 71 -5.61 0.65 -16.59
CA GLY A 71 -5.13 0.16 -15.29
C GLY A 71 -4.26 -1.13 -15.32
N GLU A 72 -3.83 -1.56 -16.49
CA GLU A 72 -2.79 -2.53 -16.80
C GLU A 72 -1.39 -2.09 -16.31
N ALA A 73 -1.04 -0.81 -16.23
CA ALA A 73 0.29 -0.41 -15.71
C ALA A 73 0.45 -0.69 -14.21
N VAL A 74 -0.62 -0.48 -13.44
CA VAL A 74 -0.69 -0.89 -12.03
C VAL A 74 -0.69 -2.41 -11.93
N GLU A 75 -1.49 -3.10 -12.75
CA GLU A 75 -1.44 -4.57 -12.85
C GLU A 75 -0.06 -5.07 -13.27
N GLN A 76 0.69 -4.37 -14.11
CA GLN A 76 2.05 -4.73 -14.50
C GLN A 76 3.04 -4.50 -13.38
N SER A 77 2.93 -3.45 -12.57
CA SER A 77 3.71 -3.34 -11.33
C SER A 77 3.39 -4.53 -10.42
N ILE A 78 2.12 -4.88 -10.21
CA ILE A 78 1.74 -6.01 -9.35
C ILE A 78 2.13 -7.37 -9.93
N LEU A 79 2.07 -7.52 -11.26
CA LEU A 79 2.38 -8.76 -11.97
C LEU A 79 3.90 -8.94 -12.11
N SER A 80 4.65 -7.85 -12.33
CA SER A 80 6.12 -7.84 -12.21
C SER A 80 6.56 -8.06 -10.76
N ASP A 81 5.75 -7.65 -9.77
CA ASP A 81 5.94 -7.98 -8.35
C ASP A 81 5.64 -9.48 -8.05
N CYS A 82 5.19 -10.25 -9.05
CA CYS A 82 4.71 -11.63 -8.92
C CYS A 82 5.33 -12.59 -9.97
N ASP A 83 6.53 -12.32 -10.48
CA ASP A 83 7.28 -13.28 -11.30
C ASP A 83 7.80 -14.44 -10.42
N CYS A 84 6.87 -15.29 -10.00
CA CYS A 84 7.10 -16.67 -9.57
C CYS A 84 5.93 -17.50 -10.10
N ASP A 85 6.23 -18.26 -11.15
CA ASP A 85 5.47 -19.39 -11.70
C ASP A 85 4.19 -19.06 -12.50
N ASP A 86 4.38 -18.66 -13.75
CA ASP A 86 3.93 -19.49 -14.87
C ASP A 86 4.92 -19.33 -16.02
N ALA A 87 5.96 -20.17 -16.00
CA ALA A 87 6.57 -20.66 -17.23
C ALA A 87 5.42 -21.18 -18.10
N ILE A 88 4.94 -20.33 -19.00
CA ILE A 88 4.06 -20.72 -20.07
C ILE A 88 4.85 -21.75 -20.84
N ALA A 89 4.47 -23.01 -20.66
CA ALA A 89 4.96 -24.15 -21.40
C ALA A 89 4.99 -23.82 -22.90
N ASN A 90 6.16 -23.44 -23.40
CA ASN A 90 6.65 -23.63 -24.76
C ASN A 90 8.13 -23.23 -24.76
N GLY A 91 8.99 -24.22 -25.02
CA GLY A 91 10.39 -24.19 -24.64
C GLY A 91 11.25 -23.16 -25.34
N ALA A 92 12.26 -22.73 -24.60
CA ALA A 92 13.65 -22.74 -25.03
C ALA A 92 14.48 -22.91 -23.75
N GLU A 93 15.45 -23.82 -23.78
CA GLU A 93 16.56 -23.80 -22.83
C GLU A 93 17.25 -22.45 -22.99
N ASP A 94 17.48 -21.73 -21.89
CA ASP A 94 18.80 -21.15 -21.65
C ASP A 94 18.93 -20.67 -20.19
N ASP A 95 20.13 -20.95 -19.72
CA ASP A 95 20.78 -20.66 -18.46
C ASP A 95 20.86 -19.14 -18.19
N GLU A 96 20.56 -18.71 -16.96
CA GLU A 96 21.30 -17.68 -16.18
C GLU A 96 20.48 -17.24 -14.96
N GLY A 97 21.09 -17.33 -13.77
CA GLY A 97 20.44 -17.07 -12.49
C GLY A 97 19.84 -15.67 -12.38
N GLU A 98 18.53 -15.61 -12.12
CA GLU A 98 17.81 -14.39 -11.79
C GLU A 98 18.34 -13.81 -10.46
N GLY A 99 19.24 -12.83 -10.56
CA GLY A 99 19.66 -12.04 -9.41
C GLY A 99 18.46 -11.28 -8.85
N LEU A 100 18.19 -11.43 -7.55
CA LEU A 100 17.30 -10.52 -6.83
C LEU A 100 17.70 -9.08 -7.17
N PHE A 101 16.80 -8.33 -7.79
CA PHE A 101 17.01 -6.92 -8.11
C PHE A 101 17.09 -6.13 -6.79
N GLU A 102 18.30 -5.99 -6.25
CA GLU A 102 18.53 -5.19 -5.06
C GLU A 102 18.58 -3.71 -5.44
N LEU A 103 17.70 -2.90 -4.84
CA LEU A 103 17.70 -1.47 -5.11
C LEU A 103 19.02 -0.82 -4.65
N PRO A 104 19.54 0.16 -5.41
CA PRO A 104 20.64 0.98 -4.95
C PRO A 104 20.32 1.60 -3.58
N ARG A 105 21.33 1.68 -2.72
CA ARG A 105 21.16 2.16 -1.33
C ARG A 105 20.45 3.52 -1.25
N ASP A 106 20.82 4.46 -2.11
CA ASP A 106 20.23 5.81 -2.11
C ASP A 106 18.73 5.78 -2.44
N VAL A 107 18.31 4.84 -3.29
CA VAL A 107 16.91 4.61 -3.64
C VAL A 107 16.16 3.97 -2.46
N LYS A 108 16.77 3.00 -1.77
CA LYS A 108 16.20 2.43 -0.53
C LYS A 108 15.98 3.52 0.53
N GLU A 109 16.99 4.35 0.79
CA GLU A 109 16.90 5.46 1.76
C GLU A 109 15.79 6.45 1.42
N MET A 110 15.62 6.77 0.14
CA MET A 110 14.55 7.65 -0.33
C MET A 110 13.16 7.08 -0.03
N HIS A 111 12.92 5.79 -0.32
CA HIS A 111 11.65 5.14 0.00
C HIS A 111 11.40 5.05 1.52
N ILE A 112 12.42 4.71 2.30
CA ILE A 112 12.36 4.69 3.77
C ILE A 112 11.97 6.08 4.29
N GLY A 113 12.68 7.12 3.85
CA GLY A 113 12.42 8.51 4.21
C GLY A 113 11.00 8.94 3.86
N ARG A 114 10.49 8.53 2.69
CA ARG A 114 9.13 8.85 2.27
C ARG A 114 8.06 8.15 3.11
N ILE A 115 8.29 6.90 3.53
CA ILE A 115 7.39 6.21 4.46
C ILE A 115 7.37 6.95 5.81
N ILE A 116 8.54 7.32 6.33
CA ILE A 116 8.68 8.09 7.58
C ILE A 116 7.92 9.42 7.50
N GLU A 117 8.14 10.19 6.44
CA GLU A 117 7.45 11.47 6.20
C GLU A 117 5.93 11.29 6.17
N ARG A 118 5.43 10.23 5.51
CA ARG A 118 3.98 9.93 5.51
C ARG A 118 3.43 9.57 6.88
N ILE A 119 4.19 8.88 7.72
CA ILE A 119 3.79 8.61 9.11
C ILE A 119 3.71 9.94 9.87
N GLU A 120 4.72 10.81 9.76
CA GLU A 120 4.74 12.13 10.41
C GLU A 120 3.58 13.01 9.97
N ASP A 121 3.43 13.25 8.66
CA ASP A 121 2.39 14.10 8.07
C ASP A 121 1.00 13.66 8.56
N LYS A 122 0.73 12.36 8.48
CA LYS A 122 -0.57 11.80 8.85
C LYS A 122 -0.81 11.84 10.34
N THR A 123 0.24 11.72 11.15
CA THR A 123 0.16 11.83 12.61
C THR A 123 -0.17 13.27 13.03
N GLN A 124 0.40 14.28 12.37
CA GLN A 124 0.12 15.69 12.66
C GLN A 124 -1.34 16.08 12.39
N VAL A 125 -1.94 15.52 11.34
CA VAL A 125 -3.34 15.79 10.97
C VAL A 125 -4.34 14.81 11.60
N LEU A 126 -3.89 13.81 12.37
CA LEU A 126 -4.75 12.81 13.01
C LEU A 126 -5.82 13.46 13.92
N LYS A 127 -5.51 14.61 14.53
CA LYS A 127 -6.45 15.41 15.34
C LYS A 127 -7.66 15.91 14.56
N GLU A 128 -7.57 15.99 13.24
CA GLU A 128 -8.65 16.41 12.35
C GLU A 128 -9.55 15.23 11.94
N TYR A 129 -9.17 14.01 12.30
CA TYR A 129 -9.91 12.82 11.93
C TYR A 129 -10.99 12.53 12.96
N ARG A 130 -12.03 11.82 12.52
CA ARG A 130 -12.95 11.19 13.46
C ARG A 130 -12.20 10.11 14.22
N LEU A 131 -11.89 10.40 15.49
CA LEU A 131 -11.18 9.47 16.37
C LEU A 131 -12.03 8.22 16.61
N CYS A 132 -11.39 7.07 16.40
CA CYS A 132 -11.91 5.75 16.69
C CYS A 132 -11.19 5.15 17.88
N ARG A 133 -11.70 4.02 18.41
CA ARG A 133 -11.01 3.28 19.48
C ARG A 133 -9.59 2.86 19.06
N GLU A 134 -9.46 2.42 17.81
CA GLU A 134 -8.17 2.25 17.16
C GLU A 134 -8.12 3.07 15.86
N ASN A 135 -7.02 3.76 15.63
CA ASN A 135 -6.74 4.54 14.43
C ASN A 135 -5.51 3.93 13.76
N TRP A 136 -5.71 3.39 12.56
CA TRP A 136 -4.68 2.75 11.78
C TRP A 136 -4.29 3.62 10.58
N LEU A 137 -3.02 3.55 10.20
CA LEU A 137 -2.51 4.14 8.97
C LEU A 137 -2.04 3.02 8.03
N TYR A 138 -2.57 3.01 6.82
CA TYR A 138 -2.09 2.14 5.74
C TYR A 138 -1.25 2.96 4.76
N ILE A 139 -0.03 2.50 4.49
CA ILE A 139 0.91 3.11 3.55
C ILE A 139 1.16 2.11 2.42
N PHE A 140 0.83 2.51 1.21
CA PHE A 140 1.23 1.79 0.01
C PHE A 140 2.61 2.27 -0.44
N SER A 141 3.62 1.40 -0.33
CA SER A 141 4.93 1.64 -0.92
C SER A 141 4.88 1.26 -2.41
N GLU A 142 5.44 2.13 -3.26
CA GLU A 142 5.52 1.94 -4.71
C GLU A 142 6.69 1.03 -5.12
N THR A 143 7.43 0.53 -4.14
CA THR A 143 8.59 -0.33 -4.37
C THR A 143 8.40 -1.72 -3.77
N THR A 144 9.10 -2.69 -4.35
CA THR A 144 9.27 -4.06 -3.85
C THR A 144 10.60 -4.30 -3.17
N GLY A 145 11.59 -3.43 -3.39
CA GLY A 145 12.97 -3.68 -2.99
C GLY A 145 13.32 -3.20 -1.58
N LEU A 146 12.34 -3.00 -0.69
CA LEU A 146 12.61 -2.77 0.73
C LEU A 146 12.59 -4.10 1.47
N GLU A 147 13.62 -4.30 2.29
CA GLU A 147 13.77 -5.51 3.08
C GLU A 147 13.35 -5.30 4.53
N ARG A 148 13.17 -6.40 5.25
CA ARG A 148 12.79 -6.38 6.68
C ARG A 148 13.69 -5.46 7.52
N THR A 149 14.99 -5.41 7.24
CA THR A 149 15.97 -4.53 7.90
C THR A 149 15.67 -3.06 7.70
N ASP A 150 15.19 -2.67 6.52
CA ASP A 150 14.76 -1.31 6.21
C ASP A 150 13.50 -0.95 7.00
N LEU A 151 12.52 -1.87 7.05
CA LEU A 151 11.28 -1.65 7.79
C LEU A 151 11.49 -1.67 9.31
N LEU A 152 12.50 -2.37 9.83
CA LEU A 152 12.91 -2.24 11.24
C LEU A 152 13.36 -0.82 11.59
N ARG A 153 14.01 -0.11 10.65
CA ARG A 153 14.39 1.30 10.87
C ARG A 153 13.16 2.20 10.91
N VAL A 154 12.19 1.95 10.02
CA VAL A 154 10.91 2.66 10.04
C VAL A 154 10.15 2.37 11.34
N GLN A 155 10.16 1.13 11.82
CA GLN A 155 9.54 0.79 13.10
C GLN A 155 10.23 1.48 14.28
N ALA A 156 11.57 1.51 14.32
CA ALA A 156 12.31 2.23 15.36
C ALA A 156 11.95 3.71 15.40
N PHE A 157 11.77 4.34 14.23
CA PHE A 157 11.23 5.68 14.13
C PHE A 157 9.79 5.77 14.67
N PHE A 158 8.90 4.87 14.25
CA PHE A 158 7.52 4.82 14.71
C PHE A 158 7.43 4.68 16.24
N ASP A 159 8.24 3.81 16.85
CA ASP A 159 8.26 3.54 18.28
C ASP A 159 8.72 4.76 19.11
N THR A 160 9.63 5.56 18.56
CA THR A 160 10.24 6.71 19.25
C THR A 160 9.45 8.01 19.11
N GLN A 161 8.41 8.05 18.25
CA GLN A 161 7.58 9.24 18.13
C GLN A 161 6.89 9.57 19.47
N GLU A 162 7.01 10.82 19.88
CA GLU A 162 6.33 11.38 21.05
C GLU A 162 5.14 12.23 20.60
N GLY A 163 4.02 12.12 21.31
CA GLY A 163 2.83 12.90 21.00
C GLY A 163 1.62 12.49 21.82
N THR A 164 0.66 13.40 21.94
CA THR A 164 -0.61 13.13 22.64
C THR A 164 -1.57 12.27 21.83
N LEU A 165 -1.38 12.19 20.51
CA LEU A 165 -2.24 11.47 19.60
C LEU A 165 -1.40 10.85 18.48
N LEU A 166 -1.39 9.52 18.42
CA LEU A 166 -0.58 8.72 17.51
C LEU A 166 -1.46 7.63 16.91
N PHE A 167 -1.07 7.08 15.76
CA PHE A 167 -1.72 5.88 15.24
C PHE A 167 -1.39 4.66 16.12
N ASP A 168 -2.40 3.84 16.39
CA ASP A 168 -2.25 2.61 17.15
C ASP A 168 -1.51 1.53 16.34
N LYS A 169 -1.63 1.58 15.01
CA LYS A 169 -1.01 0.63 14.08
C LYS A 169 -0.67 1.29 12.75
N VAL A 170 0.49 0.95 12.21
CA VAL A 170 0.88 1.32 10.85
C VAL A 170 1.08 0.05 10.02
N LEU A 171 0.43 0.00 8.86
CA LEU A 171 0.50 -1.10 7.90
C LEU A 171 1.25 -0.60 6.66
N VAL A 172 2.39 -1.18 6.33
CA VAL A 172 3.18 -0.80 5.15
C VAL A 172 3.19 -1.95 4.15
N LYS A 173 2.55 -1.75 2.98
CA LYS A 173 2.63 -2.70 1.86
C LYS A 173 3.92 -2.47 1.09
N VAL A 174 4.72 -3.52 0.93
CA VAL A 174 5.91 -3.58 0.06
C VAL A 174 5.81 -4.88 -0.72
N GLY A 175 5.69 -4.81 -2.06
CA GLY A 175 5.44 -5.99 -2.89
C GLY A 175 4.34 -6.91 -2.35
N CYS A 176 4.65 -8.20 -2.17
CA CYS A 176 3.73 -9.21 -1.64
C CYS A 176 3.62 -9.25 -0.09
N GLN A 177 4.36 -8.37 0.59
CA GLN A 177 4.44 -8.32 2.06
C GLN A 177 3.62 -7.16 2.62
N LEU A 178 3.00 -7.42 3.77
CA LEU A 178 2.46 -6.39 4.65
C LEU A 178 3.26 -6.39 5.94
N TYR A 179 3.96 -5.29 6.19
CA TYR A 179 4.63 -5.03 7.45
C TYR A 179 3.67 -4.32 8.40
N VAL A 180 3.63 -4.78 9.64
CA VAL A 180 2.70 -4.30 10.67
C VAL A 180 3.51 -3.79 11.85
N PHE A 181 3.42 -2.48 12.09
CA PHE A 181 4.05 -1.81 13.22
C PHE A 181 3.01 -1.59 14.32
N VAL A 182 3.34 -2.08 15.52
CA VAL A 182 2.62 -1.80 16.76
C VAL A 182 3.67 -1.41 17.79
N ARG A 183 3.40 -0.34 18.55
CA ARG A 183 4.41 0.25 19.44
C ARG A 183 4.85 -0.72 20.52
N GLY A 184 6.15 -0.93 20.60
CA GLY A 184 6.76 -1.83 21.59
C GLY A 184 6.52 -3.33 21.32
N GLU A 185 5.96 -3.69 20.17
CA GLU A 185 5.86 -5.07 19.69
C GLU A 185 6.93 -5.36 18.64
N GLU A 186 7.27 -6.63 18.42
CA GLU A 186 8.19 -7.00 17.34
C GLU A 186 7.56 -6.78 15.95
N LEU A 187 8.41 -6.45 14.96
CA LEU A 187 7.97 -6.29 13.57
C LEU A 187 7.22 -7.53 13.08
N SER A 188 5.94 -7.36 12.80
CA SER A 188 5.12 -8.41 12.21
C SER A 188 5.10 -8.29 10.70
N GLU A 189 5.18 -9.42 10.01
CA GLU A 189 5.19 -9.50 8.55
C GLU A 189 4.18 -10.54 8.10
N ILE A 190 3.34 -10.17 7.13
CA ILE A 190 2.31 -11.03 6.57
C ILE A 190 2.52 -11.10 5.07
N THR A 191 2.92 -12.27 4.57
CA THR A 191 2.99 -12.55 3.14
C THR A 191 1.64 -13.00 2.62
N LEU A 192 1.14 -12.36 1.58
CA LEU A 192 -0.03 -12.84 0.84
C LEU A 192 0.38 -13.46 -0.48
N ARG A 193 -0.28 -14.56 -0.84
CA ARG A 193 -0.05 -15.24 -2.13
C ARG A 193 -0.43 -14.33 -3.29
N SER A 194 0.34 -14.36 -4.37
CA SER A 194 0.14 -13.59 -5.61
C SER A 194 -1.29 -13.70 -6.16
N ARG A 195 -1.85 -14.93 -6.22
CA ARG A 195 -3.25 -15.14 -6.64
C ARG A 195 -4.28 -14.40 -5.78
N THR A 196 -4.00 -14.25 -4.49
CA THR A 196 -4.87 -13.48 -3.57
C THR A 196 -4.74 -11.99 -3.85
N LEU A 197 -3.52 -11.49 -4.02
CA LEU A 197 -3.24 -10.10 -4.39
C LEU A 197 -3.96 -9.74 -5.69
N LEU A 198 -3.78 -10.53 -6.75
CA LEU A 198 -4.43 -10.32 -8.04
C LEU A 198 -5.96 -10.26 -7.94
N SER A 199 -6.56 -11.15 -7.14
CA SER A 199 -8.00 -11.13 -6.87
C SER A 199 -8.44 -9.83 -6.19
N MET A 200 -7.67 -9.36 -5.20
CA MET A 200 -7.93 -8.09 -4.52
C MET A 200 -7.78 -6.89 -5.46
N HIS A 201 -6.80 -6.91 -6.38
CA HIS A 201 -6.61 -5.86 -7.38
C HIS A 201 -7.81 -5.74 -8.32
N ARG A 202 -8.23 -6.87 -8.93
CA ARG A 202 -9.43 -6.90 -9.78
C ARG A 202 -10.66 -6.41 -9.04
N ARG A 203 -10.83 -6.82 -7.78
CA ARG A 203 -11.93 -6.41 -6.91
C ARG A 203 -11.87 -4.90 -6.61
N ALA A 204 -10.71 -4.36 -6.27
CA ALA A 204 -10.51 -2.95 -5.97
C ALA A 204 -10.78 -2.07 -7.19
N ARG A 205 -10.28 -2.48 -8.38
CA ARG A 205 -10.53 -1.81 -9.67
C ARG A 205 -12.02 -1.78 -10.00
N TRP A 206 -12.72 -2.89 -9.82
CA TRP A 206 -14.17 -2.91 -10.04
C TRP A 206 -14.92 -1.98 -9.06
N LEU A 207 -14.54 -1.97 -7.78
CA LEU A 207 -15.15 -1.08 -6.77
C LEU A 207 -14.88 0.40 -7.07
N SER A 208 -13.66 0.76 -7.47
CA SER A 208 -13.30 2.15 -7.78
C SER A 208 -14.04 2.68 -9.00
N LEU A 209 -14.15 1.88 -10.08
CA LEU A 209 -14.92 2.25 -11.28
C LEU A 209 -16.41 2.40 -10.97
N ARG A 210 -16.99 1.44 -10.23
CA ARG A 210 -18.41 1.47 -9.87
C ARG A 210 -18.78 2.70 -9.06
N ASP A 211 -17.94 3.09 -8.10
CA ASP A 211 -18.22 4.22 -7.23
C ASP A 211 -17.87 5.58 -7.88
N SER A 212 -16.93 5.59 -8.83
CA SER A 212 -16.69 6.76 -9.69
C SER A 212 -17.90 7.06 -10.57
N ASN A 213 -18.52 6.01 -11.14
CA ASN A 213 -19.70 6.14 -12.01
C ASN A 213 -21.00 6.49 -11.27
N LYS A 214 -21.06 6.33 -9.94
CA LYS A 214 -22.22 6.75 -9.13
C LYS A 214 -22.22 8.24 -8.78
N LYS A 215 -21.11 8.93 -9.02
CA LYS A 215 -20.94 10.36 -8.72
C LYS A 215 -20.93 11.22 -9.99
N THR A 216 -21.19 10.62 -11.16
CA THR A 216 -21.48 11.28 -12.44
C THR A 216 -22.98 11.22 -12.70
#